data_AF-A0A2D8BC22-F1
#
_entry.id   AF-A0A2D8BC22-F1
#
_cell.length_a   1.000
_cell.length_b   1.000
_cell.length_c   1.000
_cell.angle_alpha   90.00
_cell.angle_beta   90.00
_cell.angle_gamma   90.00
#
_symmetry.space_group_name_H-M   'P 1'
#
loop_
_entity.id
_entity.type
_entity.pdbx_description
1 polymer ?
#
loop_
_entity_poly.entity_id
_entity_poly.type
_entity_poly.pdbx_seq_one_letter_code
_entity_poly.pdbx_strand_id
1 'polypeptide(L)' 'MPQVRDALLNLVIGVTGHRDIPVEEHPALQARIVRLIESLRRDFPALPLLMLNPLAEGGDRIAARAARA' A
#
# COMPACT_ATOMS: atom_id res chain seq x y z
N MET A 1 -14.06 -29.22 2.74
CA MET A 1 -13.51 -27.88 2.44
C MET A 1 -12.01 -27.97 2.68
N PRO A 2 -11.15 -27.84 1.66
CA PRO A 2 -9.72 -27.92 1.88
C PRO A 2 -9.32 -26.79 2.82
N GLN A 3 -8.60 -27.11 3.90
CA GLN A 3 -8.08 -26.09 4.81
C GLN A 3 -7.15 -25.19 3.97
N VAL A 4 -7.51 -23.91 3.82
CA VAL A 4 -6.63 -22.90 3.24
C VAL A 4 -5.38 -22.92 4.12
N ARG A 5 -4.28 -23.47 3.60
CA ARG A 5 -3.00 -23.44 4.30
C ARG A 5 -2.69 -21.98 4.59
N ASP A 6 -2.42 -21.64 5.85
CA ASP A 6 -2.10 -20.26 6.28
C ASP A 6 -1.02 -19.60 5.40
N ALA A 7 -0.18 -20.40 4.74
CA ALA A 7 0.78 -20.03 3.71
C ALA A 7 0.23 -19.25 2.50
N LEU A 8 -1.09 -19.05 2.37
CA LEU A 8 -1.72 -18.30 1.27
C LEU A 8 -2.47 -17.02 1.72
N LEU A 9 -2.53 -16.73 3.02
CA LEU A 9 -3.26 -15.56 3.53
C LEU A 9 -2.43 -14.29 3.35
N ASN A 10 -2.98 -13.32 2.62
CA ASN A 10 -2.36 -12.01 2.39
C ASN A 10 -3.13 -10.93 3.15
N LEU A 11 -2.41 -9.93 3.67
CA LEU A 11 -3.01 -8.68 4.07
C LEU A 11 -3.19 -7.82 2.82
N VAL A 12 -4.42 -7.72 2.33
CA VAL A 12 -4.72 -6.98 1.11
C VAL A 12 -5.16 -5.57 1.45
N ILE A 13 -4.47 -4.56 0.92
CA ILE A 13 -4.85 -3.15 1.04
C ILE A 13 -5.32 -2.60 -0.30
N GLY A 14 -6.54 -2.08 -0.35
CA GLY A 14 -7.04 -1.31 -1.49
C GLY A 14 -6.65 0.16 -1.35
N VAL A 15 -6.18 0.76 -2.43
CA VAL A 15 -5.79 2.18 -2.45
C VAL A 15 -6.64 2.96 -3.45
N THR A 16 -7.07 4.13 -2.99
CA THR A 16 -7.63 5.20 -3.81
C THR A 16 -7.08 6.54 -3.32
N GLY A 17 -6.88 7.49 -4.23
CA GLY A 17 -6.41 8.83 -3.89
C GLY A 17 -6.90 9.91 -4.85
N HIS A 18 -6.79 11.17 -4.41
CA HIS A 18 -7.14 12.33 -5.22
C HIS A 18 -6.19 12.51 -6.41
N ARG A 19 -6.71 13.02 -7.52
CA ARG A 19 -5.90 13.36 -8.71
C ARG A 19 -5.09 14.64 -8.49
N ASP A 20 -5.73 15.63 -7.89
CA ASP A 20 -5.22 17.00 -7.78
C ASP A 20 -4.48 17.22 -6.46
N ILE A 21 -3.33 16.56 -6.32
CA ILE A 21 -2.45 16.70 -5.16
C ILE A 21 -1.28 17.63 -5.56
N PRO A 22 -1.03 18.73 -4.82
CA PRO A 22 0.10 19.61 -5.07
C PRO A 22 1.42 18.85 -5.12
N VAL A 23 2.26 19.13 -6.12
CA VAL A 23 3.50 18.36 -6.41
C VAL A 23 4.47 18.40 -5.24
N GLU A 24 4.52 19.53 -4.54
CA GLU A 24 5.30 19.76 -3.33
C GLU A 24 4.93 18.84 -2.17
N GLU A 25 3.69 18.32 -2.14
CA GLU A 25 3.21 17.40 -1.11
C GLU A 25 3.54 15.94 -1.42
N HIS A 26 3.88 15.59 -2.68
CA HIS A 26 4.10 14.20 -3.10
C HIS A 26 5.17 13.49 -2.25
N PRO A 27 6.34 14.09 -1.96
CA PRO A 27 7.36 13.43 -1.14
C PRO A 27 6.87 13.15 0.29
N ALA A 28 6.18 14.12 0.90
CA ALA A 28 5.67 13.97 2.26
C ALA A 28 4.59 12.89 2.34
N LEU A 29 3.68 12.84 1.36
CA LEU A 29 2.66 11.80 1.26
C LEU A 29 3.27 10.42 0.99
N GLN A 30 4.22 10.32 0.06
CA GLN A 30 4.93 9.07 -0.20
C GLN A 30 5.59 8.54 1.08
N ALA A 31 6.30 9.39 1.83
CA ALA A 31 6.94 8.99 3.08
C ALA A 31 5.94 8.54 4.15
N ARG A 32 4.75 9.14 4.23
CA ARG A 32 3.67 8.70 5.13
C ARG A 32 3.15 7.32 4.76
N ILE A 33 2.99 7.05 3.47
CA ILE A 33 2.52 5.74 2.99
C ILE A 33 3.58 4.66 3.25
N VAL A 34 4.87 4.96 3.04
CA VAL A 34 5.96 4.04 3.39
C VAL A 34 5.89 3.67 4.88
N ARG A 35 5.78 4.66 5.79
CA ARG A 35 5.67 4.39 7.22
C ARG A 35 4.45 3.54 7.60
N LEU A 36 3.32 3.73 6.90
CA LEU A 36 2.13 2.90 7.08
C LEU A 36 2.37 1.47 6.60
N ILE A 37 2.98 1.28 5.42
CA ILE A 37 3.33 -0.04 4.90
C ILE A 37 4.26 -0.78 5.89
N GLU A 38 5.26 -0.08 6.42
CA GLU A 38 6.17 -0.63 7.42
C GLU A 38 5.46 -0.97 8.73
N SER A 39 4.51 -0.15 9.20
CA SER A 39 3.74 -0.48 10.41
C SER A 39 2.89 -1.72 10.19
N LEU A 40 2.19 -1.81 9.06
CA LEU A 40 1.39 -2.99 8.73
C LEU A 40 2.24 -4.26 8.64
N ARG A 41 3.45 -4.19 8.06
CA ARG A 41 4.38 -5.33 8.03
C ARG A 41 4.85 -5.74 9.44
N ARG A 42 5.03 -4.79 10.37
CA ARG A 42 5.41 -5.08 11.75
C ARG A 42 4.24 -5.65 12.57
N ASP A 43 3.04 -5.12 12.37
CA ASP A 43 1.85 -5.50 13.13
C ASP A 43 1.29 -6.85 12.65
N PHE A 44 1.50 -7.20 11.37
CA PHE A 44 1.02 -8.43 10.75
C PHE A 44 2.16 -9.21 10.04
N PRO A 45 3.21 -9.64 10.76
CA PRO A 45 4.43 -10.19 10.15
C PRO A 45 4.24 -11.55 9.45
N ALA A 46 3.17 -12.28 9.80
CA ALA A 46 2.83 -13.55 9.17
C ALA A 46 2.04 -13.39 7.85
N LEU A 47 1.59 -12.18 7.52
CA LEU A 47 0.74 -11.90 6.36
C LEU A 47 1.52 -11.07 5.34
N PRO A 48 1.90 -11.64 4.18
CA PRO A 48 2.44 -10.84 3.09
C PRO A 48 1.47 -9.71 2.71
N LEU A 49 2.00 -8.50 2.59
CA LEU A 49 1.22 -7.31 2.24
C LEU A 49 1.06 -7.23 0.71
N LEU A 50 -0.19 -7.20 0.24
CA LEU A 50 -0.53 -7.02 -1.17
C LEU A 50 -1.32 -5.71 -1.35
N MET A 51 -0.84 -4.83 -2.24
CA MET A 51 -1.53 -3.59 -2.57
C MET A 51 -2.32 -3.75 -3.88
N LEU A 52 -3.62 -3.52 -3.81
CA LEU A 52 -4.47 -3.34 -4.99
C LEU A 52 -4.55 -1.85 -5.31
N ASN A 53 -4.12 -1.48 -6.51
CA ASN A 53 -3.99 -0.08 -6.90
C ASN A 53 -4.43 0.10 -8.38
N PRO A 54 -5.35 1.05 -8.68
CA PRO A 54 -5.85 1.26 -10.03
C PRO A 54 -4.91 2.12 -10.91
N LEU A 55 -3.82 2.65 -10.35
CA LEU A 55 -2.76 3.41 -11.02
C LEU A 55 -3.23 4.70 -11.72
N ALA A 56 -4.36 5.27 -11.30
CA ALA A 56 -4.82 6.55 -11.82
C ALA A 56 -3.83 7.68 -11.44
N GLU A 57 -3.92 8.80 -12.15
CA GLU A 57 -3.08 9.95 -11.84
C GLU A 57 -3.32 10.49 -10.42
N GLY A 58 -2.29 11.11 -9.84
CA GLY A 58 -2.31 11.63 -8.48
C GLY A 58 -1.98 10.56 -7.43
N GLY A 59 -2.83 10.45 -6.41
CA GLY A 59 -2.60 9.68 -5.19
C GLY A 59 -2.33 8.20 -5.43
N ASP A 60 -2.98 7.57 -6.39
CA ASP A 60 -2.80 6.15 -6.67
C ASP A 60 -1.35 5.85 -7.11
N ARG A 61 -0.79 6.70 -7.99
CA ARG A 61 0.62 6.61 -8.40
C ARG A 61 1.60 6.97 -7.29
N ILE A 62 1.27 7.91 -6.41
CA ILE A 62 2.10 8.22 -5.23
C ILE A 62 2.19 6.99 -4.32
N ALA A 63 1.07 6.31 -4.06
CA ALA A 63 1.04 5.08 -3.28
C ALA A 63 1.78 3.92 -3.97
N ALA A 64 1.61 3.76 -5.29
CA ALA A 64 2.34 2.75 -6.04
C ALA A 64 3.86 2.97 -6.01
N ARG A 65 4.32 4.22 -6.00
CA ARG A 65 5.75 4.56 -5.78
C ARG A 65 6.21 4.23 -4.37
N ALA A 66 5.40 4.55 -3.36
CA ALA A 66 5.69 4.21 -1.96
C ALA A 66 5.87 2.70 -1.75
N ALA A 67 5.08 1.87 -2.43
CA ALA A 67 5.18 0.41 -2.33
C ALA A 67 6.47 -0.18 -2.92
N ARG A 68 7.23 0.60 -3.69
CA ARG A 68 8.52 0.21 -4.31
C ARG A 68 9.75 0.76 -3.58
N ALA A 69 9.54 1.61 -2.57
CA ALA A 69 10.60 2.17 -1.73
C ALA A 69 11.04 1.15 -0.68
#